data_AF-A0AAC9MZ46-F1
#
_entry.id   AF-A0AAC9MZ46-F1
#
_cell.length_a   1.000
_cell.length_b   1.000
_cell.length_c   1.000
_cell.angle_alpha   90.00
_cell.angle_beta   90.00
_cell.angle_gamma   90.00
#
_symmetry.space_group_name_H-M   'P 1'
#
loop_
_entity.id
_entity.type
_entity.pdbx_description
1 polymer ?
#
loop_
_entity_poly.entity_id
_entity_poly.type
_entity_poly.pdbx_seq_one_letter_code
_entity_poly.pdbx_strand_id
1 'polypeptide(L)'
;MSGSYRYRCGECDHRTPWLGESEGEQRHLDHYIERHPGVLPGGTTEYNPYRGPSSGRGGCVGPIGAIFLVIMLLATCDDQMSASGGGTPDGSTIVREQLDASGADW
;
A
#
# COMPACT_ATOMS: atom_id res chain seq x y z
N MET A 1 0.56 13.24 -5.75
CA MET A 1 2.01 13.48 -5.67
C MET A 1 2.22 14.51 -4.56
N SER A 2 2.76 14.13 -3.40
CA SER A 2 3.09 15.08 -2.35
C SER A 2 4.54 15.51 -2.54
N GLY A 3 4.76 16.70 -3.10
CA GLY A 3 6.08 17.34 -3.12
C GLY A 3 6.32 18.14 -1.84
N SER A 4 7.53 18.66 -1.69
CA SER A 4 7.86 19.67 -0.66
C SER A 4 8.14 21.02 -1.28
N TYR A 5 7.89 22.05 -0.51
CA TYR A 5 8.15 23.43 -0.84
C TYR A 5 9.24 24.00 0.06
N ARG A 6 10.00 24.94 -0.49
CA ARG A 6 10.94 25.77 0.24
C ARG A 6 10.69 27.21 -0.18
N TYR A 7 10.54 28.08 0.79
CA TYR A 7 10.27 29.50 0.58
C TYR A 7 11.53 30.29 0.93
N ARG A 8 11.89 31.27 0.09
CA ARG A 8 12.97 32.22 0.34
C ARG A 8 12.40 33.61 0.58
N CYS A 9 12.87 34.25 1.64
CA CYS A 9 12.56 35.65 1.91
C CYS A 9 13.07 36.55 0.78
N GLY A 10 12.28 37.56 0.41
CA GLY A 10 12.69 38.56 -0.59
C GLY A 10 13.62 39.63 -0.03
N GLU A 11 13.55 39.88 1.28
CA GLU A 11 14.26 40.97 1.96
C GLU A 11 15.60 40.53 2.58
N CYS A 12 15.77 39.24 2.85
CA CYS A 12 16.99 38.70 3.45
C CYS A 12 17.28 37.27 2.97
N ASP A 13 18.45 36.72 3.29
CA ASP A 13 18.83 35.36 2.86
C ASP A 13 18.18 34.23 3.71
N HIS A 14 17.11 34.53 4.45
CA HIS A 14 16.36 33.53 5.18
C HIS A 14 15.62 32.58 4.22
N ARG A 15 15.66 31.28 4.54
CA ARG A 15 14.99 30.22 3.77
C ARG A 15 14.37 29.22 4.71
N THR A 16 13.13 28.82 4.43
CA THR A 16 12.48 27.76 5.18
C THR A 16 13.11 26.38 4.86
N PRO A 17 13.05 25.41 5.79
CA PRO A 17 13.37 24.03 5.45
C PRO A 17 12.38 23.49 4.40
N TRP A 18 12.69 22.33 3.82
CA TRP A 18 11.74 21.68 2.91
C TRP A 18 10.56 21.15 3.70
N LEU A 19 9.36 21.68 3.42
CA LEU A 19 8.15 21.42 4.18
C LEU A 19 6.97 21.16 3.25
N GLY A 20 5.85 20.73 3.82
CA GLY A 20 4.57 20.79 3.10
C GLY A 20 4.22 22.25 2.77
N GLU A 21 3.38 22.44 1.75
CA GLU A 21 2.99 23.78 1.26
C GLU A 21 2.50 24.68 2.39
N SER A 22 1.47 24.22 3.11
CA SER A 22 0.84 24.99 4.19
C SER A 22 1.78 25.30 5.35
N GLU A 23 2.64 24.35 5.74
CA GLU A 23 3.61 24.54 6.83
C GLU A 23 4.75 25.47 6.42
N GLY A 24 5.20 25.37 5.17
CA GLY A 24 6.22 26.25 4.61
C GLY A 24 5.73 27.69 4.44
N GLU A 25 4.48 27.87 4.00
CA GLU A 25 3.83 29.17 3.87
C GLU A 25 3.65 29.84 5.23
N GLN A 26 3.12 29.11 6.22
CA GLN A 26 2.95 29.64 7.59
C GLN A 26 4.29 30.11 8.18
N ARG A 27 5.34 29.28 8.11
CA ARG A 27 6.67 29.68 8.60
C ARG A 27 7.26 30.87 7.85
N HIS A 28 6.97 31.01 6.56
CA HIS A 28 7.40 32.17 5.78
C HIS A 28 6.69 33.45 6.21
N LEU A 29 5.38 33.37 6.49
CA LEU A 29 4.60 34.49 7.01
C LEU A 29 5.04 34.89 8.41
N ASP A 30 5.22 33.92 9.31
CA ASP A 30 5.70 34.15 10.67
C ASP A 30 7.04 34.87 10.66
N HIS A 31 7.97 34.42 9.80
CA HIS A 31 9.24 35.09 9.59
C HIS A 31 9.07 36.56 9.14
N TYR A 32 8.16 36.84 8.21
CA TYR A 32 7.89 38.22 7.78
C TYR A 32 7.31 39.08 8.90
N ILE A 33 6.39 38.55 9.71
CA ILE A 33 5.81 39.28 10.85
C ILE A 33 6.88 39.62 11.89
N GLU A 34 7.77 38.67 12.19
CA GLU A 34 8.80 38.84 13.21
C GLU A 34 9.97 39.70 12.75
N ARG A 35 10.40 39.54 11.49
CA ARG A 35 11.66 40.12 10.98
C ARG A 35 11.45 41.32 10.07
N HIS A 36 10.29 41.43 9.45
CA HIS A 36 9.95 42.44 8.45
C HIS A 36 8.57 43.08 8.73
N PRO A 37 8.36 43.70 9.91
CA PRO A 37 7.06 44.25 10.28
C PRO A 37 6.64 45.36 9.32
N GLY A 38 5.42 45.25 8.77
CA GLY A 38 4.86 46.22 7.84
C GLY A 38 5.32 46.07 6.38
N VAL A 39 6.17 45.10 6.08
CA VAL A 39 6.55 44.75 4.70
C VAL A 39 5.64 43.63 4.21
N LEU A 40 5.11 43.77 2.99
CA LEU A 40 4.32 42.68 2.40
C LEU A 40 5.21 41.47 2.13
N PRO A 41 4.74 40.24 2.42
CA PRO A 41 5.48 39.02 2.14
C PRO A 41 5.76 38.90 0.64
N GLY A 42 7.04 38.78 0.31
CA GLY A 42 7.55 38.56 -1.03
C GLY A 42 8.56 37.41 -1.06
N GLY A 43 9.27 37.28 -2.17
CA GLY A 43 10.33 36.29 -2.35
C GLY A 43 10.02 35.24 -3.42
N THR A 44 10.67 34.08 -3.30
CA THR A 44 10.57 33.00 -4.30
C THR A 44 10.28 31.65 -3.64
N THR A 45 9.56 30.81 -4.36
CA THR A 45 9.19 29.47 -3.90
C THR A 45 9.85 28.43 -4.79
N GLU A 46 10.53 27.47 -4.15
CA GLU A 46 11.08 26.28 -4.79
C GLU A 46 10.19 25.08 -4.52
N TYR A 47 9.91 24.32 -5.58
CA TYR A 47 9.14 23.07 -5.49
C TYR A 47 10.04 21.87 -5.77
N ASN A 48 9.99 20.87 -4.89
CA ASN A 48 10.69 19.60 -5.05
C ASN A 48 9.68 18.44 -5.05
N PRO A 49 9.42 17.80 -6.21
CA PRO A 49 8.45 16.71 -6.31
C PRO A 49 8.88 15.41 -5.62
N TYR A 50 10.15 15.28 -5.23
CA TYR A 50 10.72 14.03 -4.70
C TYR A 50 10.90 14.03 -3.17
N ARG A 51 10.56 15.14 -2.48
CA ARG A 51 10.84 15.34 -1.05
C ARG A 51 9.62 15.63 -0.19
N GLY A 52 8.44 15.13 -0.55
CA GLY A 52 7.28 15.22 0.33
C GLY A 52 7.48 14.49 1.67
N PRO A 53 6.61 14.73 2.67
CA PRO A 53 6.58 13.87 3.85
C PRO A 53 6.51 12.44 3.36
N SER A 54 7.50 11.62 3.74
CA SER A 54 7.47 10.20 3.47
C SER A 54 6.31 9.63 4.28
N SER A 55 5.10 9.70 3.73
CA SER A 55 4.06 8.77 4.07
C SER A 55 4.58 7.42 3.60
N GLY A 56 5.32 6.77 4.49
CA GLY A 56 5.65 5.36 4.42
C GLY A 56 4.35 4.60 4.41
N ARG A 57 3.74 4.48 3.23
CA ARG A 57 2.65 3.57 2.96
C ARG A 57 2.66 3.32 1.48
N GLY A 58 3.12 2.13 1.12
CA GLY A 58 3.17 1.68 -0.26
C GLY A 58 1.88 2.06 -0.97
N GLY A 59 2.04 2.75 -2.10
CA GLY A 59 1.06 2.68 -3.16
C GLY A 59 0.76 1.20 -3.45
N CYS A 60 -0.36 0.93 -4.10
CA CYS A 60 -1.02 -0.37 -4.27
C CYS A 60 -0.14 -1.59 -4.62
N VAL A 61 1.14 -1.40 -4.94
CA VAL A 61 2.21 -2.42 -5.02
C VAL A 61 2.24 -3.36 -3.80
N GLY A 62 2.05 -2.85 -2.58
CA GLY A 62 2.01 -3.69 -1.37
C GLY A 62 0.91 -4.77 -1.41
N PRO A 63 -0.37 -4.39 -1.52
CA PRO A 63 -1.45 -5.37 -1.65
C PRO A 63 -1.37 -6.17 -2.95
N ILE A 64 -0.90 -5.59 -4.07
CA ILE A 64 -0.75 -6.34 -5.34
C ILE A 64 0.27 -7.47 -5.21
N GLY A 65 1.43 -7.21 -4.60
CA GLY A 65 2.45 -8.23 -4.36
C GLY A 65 1.98 -9.32 -3.39
N ALA A 66 1.27 -8.93 -2.33
CA ALA A 66 0.70 -9.88 -1.38
C ALA A 66 -0.38 -10.77 -2.02
N ILE A 67 -1.29 -10.19 -2.82
CA ILE A 67 -2.31 -10.94 -3.56
C ILE A 67 -1.65 -11.91 -4.56
N PHE A 68 -0.62 -11.45 -5.30
CA PHE A 68 0.10 -12.32 -6.24
C PHE A 68 0.76 -13.51 -5.55
N LEU A 69 1.40 -13.30 -4.38
CA LEU A 69 1.98 -14.38 -3.58
C LEU A 69 0.92 -15.36 -3.07
N VAL A 70 -0.23 -14.86 -2.61
CA VAL A 70 -1.34 -15.72 -2.16
C VAL A 70 -1.89 -16.56 -3.31
N ILE A 71 -2.05 -15.99 -4.50
CA ILE A 71 -2.51 -16.71 -5.70
C ILE A 71 -1.49 -17.79 -6.12
N MET A 72 -0.18 -17.48 -6.11
CA MET A 72 0.88 -18.46 -6.37
C MET A 72 0.85 -19.61 -5.36
N LEU A 73 0.71 -19.31 -4.07
CA LEU A 73 0.64 -20.35 -3.04
C LEU A 73 -0.57 -21.27 -3.27
N LEU A 74 -1.75 -20.70 -3.51
CA LEU A 74 -2.96 -21.47 -3.81
C LEU A 74 -2.83 -22.32 -5.08
N ALA A 75 -2.19 -21.80 -6.13
CA ALA A 75 -1.95 -22.56 -7.36
C ALA A 75 -0.99 -23.75 -7.14
N THR A 76 0.03 -23.59 -6.28
CA THR A 76 0.93 -24.71 -5.92
C THR A 76 0.27 -25.76 -5.01
N CYS A 77 -0.82 -25.41 -4.32
CA CYS A 77 -1.58 -26.33 -3.50
C CYS A 77 -2.42 -27.33 -4.30
N ASP A 78 -2.72 -27.02 -5.58
CA ASP A 78 -3.41 -27.96 -6.48
C ASP A 78 -2.45 -29.03 -7.05
N ASP A 79 -1.18 -28.67 -7.28
CA ASP A 79 -0.17 -29.60 -7.82
C ASP A 79 0.33 -30.64 -6.79
N GLN A 80 0.25 -30.32 -5.48
CA GLN A 80 0.62 -31.27 -4.43
C GLN A 80 -0.39 -32.42 -4.25
N MET A 81 -1.55 -32.38 -4.93
CA MET A 81 -2.50 -33.50 -4.97
C MET A 81 -2.33 -34.41 -6.19
N SER A 82 -1.42 -34.09 -7.12
CA SER A 82 -1.19 -34.93 -8.32
C SER A 82 -0.02 -35.91 -8.19
N ALA A 83 0.73 -35.92 -7.09
CA ALA A 83 1.85 -36.85 -6.88
C ALA A 83 1.93 -37.46 -5.47
N SER A 84 0.84 -38.00 -4.95
CA SER A 84 0.90 -39.20 -4.10
C SER A 84 -0.28 -40.09 -4.43
N GLY A 85 0.00 -41.18 -5.15
CA GLY A 85 -1.01 -42.04 -5.76
C GLY A 85 -2.03 -42.60 -4.78
N GLY A 86 -3.22 -42.87 -5.31
CA GLY A 86 -4.17 -43.79 -4.72
C GLY A 86 -5.62 -43.34 -4.80
N GLY A 87 -6.27 -43.62 -5.94
CA GLY A 87 -7.70 -43.93 -6.01
C GLY A 87 -8.67 -42.75 -5.89
N THR A 88 -9.23 -42.36 -7.02
CA THR A 88 -10.62 -41.87 -7.08
C THR A 88 -11.52 -42.78 -6.24
N PRO A 89 -12.34 -42.24 -5.31
CA PRO A 89 -13.58 -42.91 -4.98
C PRO A 89 -14.53 -42.62 -6.14
N ASP A 90 -14.48 -43.49 -7.16
CA ASP A 90 -15.62 -43.67 -8.05
C ASP A 90 -16.85 -43.90 -7.17
N GLY A 91 -17.94 -43.18 -7.46
CA GLY A 91 -19.24 -43.28 -6.77
C GLY A 91 -19.95 -44.63 -6.94
N SER A 92 -19.21 -45.72 -7.10
CA SER A 92 -19.69 -47.09 -7.23
C SER A 92 -19.70 -47.86 -5.90
N THR A 93 -19.06 -47.34 -4.84
CA THR A 93 -18.99 -48.04 -3.53
C THR A 93 -20.28 -47.92 -2.71
N ILE A 94 -21.09 -46.87 -2.92
CA ILE A 94 -22.31 -46.67 -2.12
C ILE A 94 -23.41 -47.70 -2.46
N VAL A 95 -23.36 -48.33 -3.64
CA VAL A 95 -24.40 -49.28 -4.08
C VAL A 95 -24.14 -50.71 -3.61
N ARG A 96 -22.88 -51.06 -3.26
CA ARG A 96 -22.56 -52.43 -2.80
C ARG A 96 -22.93 -52.68 -1.34
N GLU A 97 -22.89 -51.66 -0.48
CA GLU A 97 -23.26 -51.84 0.93
C GLU A 97 -24.78 -51.97 1.17
N GLN A 98 -25.62 -51.57 0.20
CA GLN A 98 -27.07 -51.72 0.30
C GLN A 98 -27.60 -53.08 -0.23
N LEU A 99 -26.85 -53.76 -1.10
CA LEU A 99 -27.29 -55.05 -1.65
C LEU A 99 -27.07 -56.23 -0.68
N ASP A 100 -26.05 -56.16 0.19
CA ASP A 100 -25.77 -57.23 1.16
C ASP A 100 -26.60 -57.10 2.45
N ALA A 101 -27.21 -55.93 2.70
CA ALA A 101 -28.07 -55.70 3.87
C ALA A 101 -29.54 -56.08 3.64
N SER A 102 -29.95 -56.39 2.41
CA SER A 102 -31.34 -56.76 2.06
C SER A 102 -31.54 -58.25 1.79
N GLY A 103 -30.57 -59.10 2.14
CA GLY A 103 -30.54 -60.50 1.72
C GLY A 103 -30.06 -61.50 2.78
N ALA A 104 -30.53 -61.42 4.03
CA ALA A 104 -30.45 -62.54 4.97
C ALA A 104 -31.27 -62.32 6.27
N ASP A 105 -32.59 -62.50 6.22
CA ASP A 105 -33.36 -63.15 7.31
C ASP A 105 -34.81 -63.51 6.86
N TRP A 106 -35.09 -64.83 6.92
CA TRP A 106 -36.37 -65.59 6.86
C TRP A 106 -37.32 -65.50 5.66
#